data_AF-A0A374WG46-F1
#
_entry.id   AF-A0A374WG46-F1
#
_cell.length_a   1.000
_cell.length_b   1.000
_cell.length_c   1.000
_cell.angle_alpha   90.00
_cell.angle_beta   90.00
_cell.angle_gamma   90.00
#
_symmetry.space_group_name_H-M   'P 1'
#
loop_
_entity.id
_entity.type
_entity.pdbx_description
1 polymer ?
#
loop_
_entity_poly.entity_id
_entity_poly.type
_entity_poly.pdbx_seq_one_letter_code
_entity_poly.pdbx_strand_id
1 'polypeptide(L)'
;METTMTGINALQWAKEISKLPDGCFTIAFFPYSKQKGEASERLAVREGCTFRTQLPEERFSIDGENFFLFNDGNGDPKMCYRILIRYMGFPQDGYKLHKIDWL
;
A
#
# COMPACT_ATOMS: atom_id res chain seq x y z
N MET A 1 22.21 -5.95 1.62
CA MET A 1 21.58 -6.19 0.31
C MET A 1 20.15 -5.68 0.37
N GLU A 2 19.89 -4.59 -0.35
CA GLU A 2 18.54 -4.05 -0.56
C GLU A 2 17.76 -5.07 -1.43
N THR A 3 16.59 -5.50 -0.97
CA THR A 3 15.80 -6.49 -1.68
C THR A 3 14.74 -5.75 -2.50
N THR A 4 14.86 -5.78 -3.82
CA THR A 4 13.91 -5.12 -4.73
C THR A 4 12.77 -6.07 -5.10
N MET A 5 11.56 -5.54 -5.26
CA MET A 5 10.38 -6.28 -5.70
C MET A 5 9.59 -5.43 -6.68
N THR A 6 9.02 -6.03 -7.73
CA THR A 6 8.16 -5.30 -8.66
C THR A 6 6.87 -4.86 -7.97
N GLY A 7 6.32 -3.71 -8.36
CA GLY A 7 5.08 -3.18 -7.79
C GLY A 7 3.91 -4.16 -7.91
N ILE A 8 3.77 -4.81 -9.07
CA ILE A 8 2.71 -5.81 -9.30
C ILE A 8 2.82 -6.97 -8.29
N ASN A 9 4.02 -7.52 -8.09
CA ASN A 9 4.22 -8.62 -7.16
C ASN A 9 3.96 -8.18 -5.71
N ALA A 10 4.41 -6.98 -5.34
CA ALA A 10 4.18 -6.44 -4.00
C ALA A 10 2.69 -6.23 -3.71
N LEU A 11 1.92 -5.69 -4.66
CA LEU A 11 0.48 -5.55 -4.50
C LEU A 11 -0.23 -6.90 -4.44
N GLN A 12 0.22 -7.89 -5.23
CA GLN A 12 -0.34 -9.24 -5.19
C GLN A 12 -0.09 -9.89 -3.83
N TRP A 13 1.12 -9.78 -3.29
CA TRP A 13 1.45 -10.28 -1.96
C TRP A 13 0.64 -9.61 -0.85
N ALA A 14 0.47 -8.29 -0.93
CA ALA A 14 -0.37 -7.56 0.01
C ALA A 14 -1.82 -8.07 0.01
N LYS A 15 -2.37 -8.41 -1.16
CA LYS A 15 -3.71 -9.03 -1.28
C LYS A 15 -3.76 -10.42 -0.67
N GLU A 16 -2.79 -11.27 -0.99
CA GLU A 16 -2.77 -12.66 -0.52
C GLU A 16 -2.54 -12.76 0.98
N ILE A 17 -1.61 -11.97 1.53
CA ILE A 17 -1.33 -12.00 2.97
C ILE A 17 -2.56 -11.56 3.76
N SER A 18 -3.29 -10.57 3.28
CA SER A 18 -4.48 -10.03 3.96
C SER A 18 -5.67 -11.00 4.03
N LYS A 19 -5.59 -12.17 3.36
CA LYS A 19 -6.58 -13.24 3.49
C LYS A 19 -6.34 -14.12 4.71
N LEU A 20 -5.15 -14.08 5.30
CA LEU A 20 -4.82 -14.84 6.50
C LEU A 20 -5.38 -14.12 7.73
N PRO A 21 -5.81 -14.85 8.78
CA PRO A 21 -6.42 -14.25 9.99
C PRO A 21 -5.59 -13.13 10.63
N ASP A 22 -4.27 -13.29 10.67
CA ASP A 22 -3.31 -12.31 11.23
C ASP A 22 -2.37 -11.74 10.17
N GLY A 23 -2.73 -11.90 8.89
CA GLY A 23 -1.88 -11.50 7.79
C GLY A 23 -1.96 -10.01 7.54
N CYS A 24 -0.84 -9.33 7.74
CA CYS A 24 -0.72 -7.90 7.47
C CYS A 24 0.58 -7.58 6.74
N PHE A 25 0.69 -6.34 6.26
CA PHE A 25 1.90 -5.83 5.62
C PHE A 25 2.24 -4.44 6.15
N THR A 26 3.48 -4.04 5.89
CA THR A 26 3.94 -2.65 6.05
C THR A 26 3.99 -1.99 4.68
N ILE A 27 3.55 -0.74 4.58
CA ILE A 27 3.62 0.05 3.35
C ILE A 27 4.25 1.41 3.63
N ALA A 28 5.15 1.85 2.75
CA ALA A 28 5.74 3.17 2.79
C ALA A 28 5.58 3.88 1.44
N PHE A 29 5.01 5.07 1.47
CA PHE A 29 4.66 5.84 0.26
C PHE A 29 4.73 7.34 0.50
N PHE A 30 4.81 8.13 -0.57
CA PHE A 30 4.66 9.58 -0.48
C PHE A 30 3.17 9.96 -0.52
N PRO A 31 2.60 10.53 0.56
CA PRO A 31 1.20 10.97 0.55
C PRO A 31 0.96 12.03 -0.52
N TYR A 32 -0.14 11.92 -1.25
CA TYR A 32 -0.55 12.91 -2.25
C TYR A 32 -1.83 13.62 -1.82
N SER A 33 -1.83 14.96 -1.85
CA SER A 33 -3.02 15.77 -1.63
C SER A 33 -3.65 16.16 -2.95
N LYS A 34 -4.84 15.62 -3.24
CA LYS A 34 -5.62 16.02 -4.42
C LYS A 34 -5.98 17.51 -4.42
N GLN A 35 -6.28 18.08 -3.24
CA GLN A 35 -6.66 19.49 -3.12
C GLN A 35 -5.51 20.44 -3.47
N LYS A 36 -4.28 20.07 -3.11
CA LYS A 36 -3.08 20.88 -3.39
C LYS A 36 -2.40 20.50 -4.71
N GLY A 37 -2.70 19.33 -5.26
CA GLY A 37 -2.03 18.82 -6.46
C GLY A 37 -0.58 18.39 -6.21
N GLU A 38 -0.21 18.09 -4.95
CA GLU A 38 1.18 17.92 -4.53
C GLU A 38 1.38 16.64 -3.73
N ALA A 39 2.52 15.98 -3.97
CA ALA A 39 3.03 14.90 -3.13
C ALA A 39 3.90 15.47 -2.00
N SER A 40 3.74 14.93 -0.80
CA SER A 40 4.60 15.25 0.34
C SER A 40 6.02 14.73 0.10
N GLU A 41 7.02 15.53 0.48
CA GLU A 41 8.44 15.14 0.49
C GLU A 41 8.76 14.10 1.58
N ARG A 42 7.87 13.96 2.57
CA ARG A 42 8.01 13.00 3.66
C ARG A 42 7.33 11.69 3.31
N LEU A 43 8.09 10.60 3.47
CA LEU A 43 7.60 9.24 3.35
C LEU A 43 6.71 8.91 4.56
N ALA A 44 5.49 8.48 4.31
CA ALA A 44 4.62 7.94 5.35
C ALA A 44 4.80 6.43 5.42
N VAL A 45 5.05 5.90 6.63
CA VAL A 45 5.09 4.46 6.90
C VAL A 45 3.84 4.06 7.67
N ARG A 46 3.22 2.96 7.26
CA ARG A 46 2.05 2.37 7.90
C ARG A 46 2.29 0.88 8.08
N GLU A 47 2.17 0.43 9.32
CA GLU A 47 2.34 -0.97 9.73
C GLU A 47 0.98 -1.60 10.02
N GLY A 48 0.93 -2.93 10.11
CA GLY A 48 -0.30 -3.66 10.43
C GLY A 48 -1.41 -3.51 9.38
N CYS A 49 -1.05 -3.18 8.13
CA CYS A 49 -2.03 -2.89 7.10
C CYS A 49 -2.64 -4.14 6.49
N THR A 50 -3.89 -4.05 6.05
CA THR A 50 -4.59 -5.11 5.29
C THR A 50 -5.19 -4.56 3.99
N PHE A 51 -5.20 -5.37 2.95
CA PHE A 51 -5.78 -5.01 1.66
C PHE A 51 -7.30 -4.95 1.79
N ARG A 52 -7.93 -3.99 1.12
CA ARG A 52 -9.39 -3.90 1.02
C ARG A 52 -9.82 -3.74 -0.43
N THR A 53 -11.02 -4.24 -0.72
CA THR A 53 -11.72 -3.91 -1.95
C THR A 53 -12.33 -2.51 -1.87
N GLN A 54 -12.62 -1.92 -3.04
CA GLN A 54 -13.36 -0.67 -3.12
C GLN A 54 -14.75 -0.82 -2.50
N LEU A 55 -15.19 0.16 -1.73
CA LEU A 55 -16.55 0.21 -1.19
C LEU A 55 -17.54 0.69 -2.27
N PRO A 56 -18.81 0.27 -2.25
CA PRO A 56 -19.81 0.67 -3.25
C PRO A 56 -19.91 2.18 -3.47
N GLU A 57 -19.83 2.96 -2.40
CA GLU A 57 -19.89 4.42 -2.39
C GLU A 57 -18.64 5.10 -2.99
N GLU A 58 -17.52 4.38 -3.11
CA GLU A 58 -16.26 4.88 -3.66
C GLU A 58 -16.15 4.68 -5.18
N ARG A 59 -17.11 3.98 -5.80
CA ARG A 59 -17.04 3.48 -7.18
C ARG A 59 -16.86 4.58 -8.24
N PHE A 60 -17.37 5.78 -7.99
CA PHE A 60 -17.32 6.90 -8.94
C PHE A 60 -16.18 7.89 -8.66
N SER A 61 -15.52 7.82 -7.49
CA SER A 61 -14.54 8.80 -7.04
C SER A 61 -13.11 8.25 -6.96
N ILE A 62 -12.97 6.93 -6.93
CA ILE A 62 -11.70 6.22 -6.87
C ILE A 62 -11.49 5.43 -8.16
N ASP A 63 -10.43 5.79 -8.88
CA ASP A 63 -9.91 4.97 -9.96
C ASP A 63 -9.19 3.74 -9.36
N GLY A 64 -9.86 2.60 -9.44
CA GLY A 64 -9.39 1.32 -8.96
C GLY A 64 -8.13 0.80 -9.67
N GLU A 65 -7.65 1.42 -10.74
CA GLU A 65 -6.39 1.06 -11.39
C GLU A 65 -5.19 1.87 -10.87
N ASN A 66 -5.43 3.09 -10.39
CA ASN A 66 -4.38 3.99 -9.93
C ASN A 66 -4.16 3.97 -8.42
N PHE A 67 -5.20 3.64 -7.65
CA PHE A 67 -5.14 3.60 -6.20
C PHE A 67 -4.90 2.21 -5.64
N PHE A 68 -4.08 2.13 -4.60
CA PHE A 68 -4.01 0.99 -3.71
C PHE A 68 -4.85 1.29 -2.46
N LEU A 69 -5.85 0.45 -2.22
CA LEU A 69 -6.79 0.57 -1.11
C LEU A 69 -6.39 -0.42 -0.02
N PHE A 70 -6.31 0.07 1.21
CA PHE A 70 -5.93 -0.73 2.37
C PHE A 70 -6.59 -0.18 3.64
N ASN A 71 -6.66 -0.99 4.69
CA ASN A 71 -6.90 -0.52 6.05
C ASN A 71 -5.56 -0.41 6.76
N ASP A 72 -5.38 0.60 7.61
CA ASP A 72 -4.20 0.67 8.49
C ASP A 72 -4.33 -0.25 9.71
N GLY A 73 -3.31 -0.27 10.58
CA GLY A 73 -3.31 -1.11 11.79
C GLY A 73 -4.44 -0.83 12.79
N ASN A 74 -5.16 0.29 12.67
CA ASN A 74 -6.35 0.58 13.48
C ASN A 74 -7.65 0.12 12.82
N GLY A 75 -7.57 -0.42 11.59
CA GLY A 75 -8.73 -0.78 10.78
C GLY A 75 -9.32 0.39 9.99
N ASP A 76 -8.68 1.57 9.98
CA ASP A 76 -9.20 2.72 9.25
C ASP A 76 -8.96 2.55 7.74
N PRO A 77 -9.98 2.79 6.90
CA PRO A 77 -9.81 2.74 5.45
C PRO A 77 -8.91 3.88 4.97
N LYS A 78 -7.84 3.51 4.26
CA LYS A 78 -6.89 4.43 3.59
C LYS A 78 -6.79 4.10 2.10
N MET A 79 -6.15 5.01 1.38
CA MET A 79 -5.80 4.85 -0.03
C MET A 79 -4.52 5.63 -0.34
N CYS A 80 -3.73 5.13 -1.29
CA CYS A 80 -2.58 5.85 -1.84
C CYS A 80 -2.44 5.55 -3.34
N TYR A 81 -1.76 6.43 -4.08
CA TYR A 81 -1.40 6.12 -5.47
C TYR A 81 -0.36 5.01 -5.49
N ARG A 82 -0.60 3.98 -6.31
CA ARG A 82 0.30 2.82 -6.42
C ARG A 82 1.72 3.25 -6.77
N ILE A 83 1.85 4.12 -7.77
CA ILE A 83 3.13 4.64 -8.27
C ILE A 83 3.93 5.43 -7.23
N LEU A 84 3.32 5.86 -6.12
CA LEU A 84 3.99 6.58 -5.04
C LEU A 84 4.46 5.68 -3.90
N ILE A 85 4.16 4.38 -3.95
CA ILE A 85 4.70 3.39 -3.02
C ILE A 85 6.18 3.22 -3.30
N ARG A 86 7.00 3.23 -2.24
CA ARG A 86 8.46 3.11 -2.32
C ARG A 86 8.96 1.86 -1.63
N TYR A 87 8.31 1.43 -0.55
CA TYR A 87 8.67 0.21 0.14
C TYR A 87 7.43 -0.56 0.61
N MET A 88 7.55 -1.88 0.67
CA MET A 88 6.59 -2.74 1.36
C MET A 88 7.33 -3.82 2.16
N GLY A 89 6.79 -4.21 3.31
CA GLY A 89 7.32 -5.28 4.14
C GLY A 89 6.27 -6.35 4.41
N PHE A 90 6.70 -7.62 4.40
CA PHE A 90 5.81 -8.78 4.50
C PHE A 90 6.30 -9.74 5.61
N PRO A 91 5.42 -10.54 6.22
CA PRO A 91 5.76 -11.34 7.39
C PRO A 91 6.79 -12.45 7.12
N GLN A 92 6.88 -12.94 5.89
CA GLN A 92 7.74 -14.06 5.49
C GLN A 92 9.25 -13.83 5.75
N ASP A 93 9.69 -12.57 5.83
CA ASP A 93 11.08 -12.21 6.14
C ASP A 93 11.19 -11.26 7.33
N GLY A 94 10.18 -11.26 8.20
CA GLY A 94 10.13 -10.40 9.39
C GLY A 94 9.86 -8.94 9.08
N TYR A 95 9.06 -8.66 8.04
CA TYR A 95 8.68 -7.31 7.60
C TYR A 95 9.85 -6.48 7.11
N LYS A 96 10.86 -7.11 6.49
CA LYS A 96 11.94 -6.36 5.87
C LYS A 96 11.37 -5.48 4.76
N LEU A 97 11.77 -4.21 4.73
CA LEU A 97 11.33 -3.28 3.70
C LEU A 97 11.98 -3.63 2.35
N HIS A 98 11.16 -4.10 1.42
CA HIS A 98 11.53 -4.28 0.03
C HIS A 98 11.33 -2.99 -0.73
N LYS A 99 12.34 -2.56 -1.50
CA LYS A 99 12.18 -1.42 -2.42
C LYS A 99 11.25 -1.82 -3.55
N ILE A 100 10.27 -0.98 -3.84
CA ILE A 100 9.31 -1.24 -4.89
C ILE A 100 9.77 -0.64 -6.21
N ASP A 101 9.87 -1.50 -7.22
CA ASP A 101 10.20 -1.12 -8.58
C ASP A 101 8.93 -1.09 -9.45
N TRP A 102 8.68 0.08 -10.05
CA TRP A 102 7.48 0.32 -10.86
C TRP A 102 7.80 0.44 -12.37
N LEU A 103 9.08 0.40 -12.76
CA LEU A 103 9.56 0.63 -14.13
C LEU A 103 10.36 -0.56 -14.65
#